data_AF-A0A428WB08-F1
#
_entry.id   AF-A0A428WB08-F1
#
_cell.length_a   1.000
_cell.length_b   1.000
_cell.length_c   1.000
_cell.angle_alpha   90.00
_cell.angle_beta   90.00
_cell.angle_gamma   90.00
#
_symmetry.space_group_name_H-M   'P 1'
#
loop_
_entity.id
_entity.type
_entity.pdbx_description
1 polymer ?
#
loop_
_entity_poly.entity_id
_entity_poly.type
_entity_poly.pdbx_seq_one_letter_code
_entity_poly.pdbx_strand_id
1 'polypeptide(L)'
;MPGELAEARHTGAVNVIAKSATRVVADAAATVVQTTVTAALAADFGPLALPAGATAGAAVKEIPILAQMFADRRRSATDMMEHAVAYAGVNPERFMDALAADPKHRHLLRRAIHAAGDSVSGEKIRTLAAALAAGAIATDDAVVDESMLVIDAVAQLEAVHLRVLALLATEPDDPAVDHYQNIRPWPWTPQQIHNGVPQLSAVLPAILAKLQALGITKDFPNGLIDYEEGRRQLTGFGELCLVYLQTLAGEQHDPDEGSGIRRGAAVMTA
;
A
#
# COMPACT_ATOMS: atom_id res chain seq x y z
N MET A 1 18.22 -6.11 55.45
CA MET A 1 18.00 -5.67 54.05
C MET A 1 16.54 -5.91 53.64
N PRO A 2 15.63 -4.94 53.83
CA PRO A 2 14.23 -5.04 53.40
C PRO A 2 13.83 -4.12 52.22
N GLY A 3 14.78 -3.43 51.57
CA GLY A 3 14.49 -2.45 50.50
C GLY A 3 14.24 -3.03 49.10
N GLU A 4 14.85 -4.16 48.76
CA GLU A 4 14.91 -4.67 47.37
C GLU A 4 13.60 -5.33 46.88
N LEU A 5 12.72 -5.75 47.80
CA LEU A 5 11.44 -6.38 47.46
C LEU A 5 10.30 -5.39 47.16
N ALA A 6 10.48 -4.10 47.48
CA ALA A 6 9.46 -3.08 47.23
C ALA A 6 9.53 -2.54 45.78
N GLU A 7 10.72 -2.48 45.19
CA GLU A 7 10.95 -1.88 43.86
C GLU A 7 10.50 -2.80 42.70
N ALA A 8 10.64 -4.12 42.87
CA ALA A 8 10.15 -5.10 41.91
C ALA A 8 8.61 -5.12 41.78
N ARG A 9 7.87 -4.80 42.85
CA ARG A 9 6.40 -4.76 42.82
C ARG A 9 5.84 -3.51 42.15
N HIS A 10 6.56 -2.39 42.23
CA HIS A 10 6.12 -1.14 41.59
C HIS A 10 6.26 -1.20 40.06
N THR A 11 7.31 -1.86 39.56
CA THR A 11 7.57 -1.96 38.12
C THR A 11 6.54 -2.86 37.41
N GLY A 12 6.06 -3.91 38.07
CA GLY A 12 5.03 -4.81 37.51
C GLY A 12 3.66 -4.15 37.32
N ALA A 13 3.22 -3.32 38.28
CA ALA A 13 1.92 -2.66 38.23
C ALA A 13 1.82 -1.60 37.11
N VAL A 14 2.90 -0.85 36.89
CA VAL A 14 2.97 0.17 35.82
C VAL A 14 2.87 -0.48 34.43
N ASN A 15 3.48 -1.65 34.25
CA ASN A 15 3.50 -2.35 32.96
C ASN A 15 2.12 -2.97 32.59
N VAL A 16 1.33 -3.38 33.60
CA VAL A 16 -0.04 -3.87 33.39
C VAL A 16 -0.99 -2.73 33.00
N ILE A 17 -0.89 -1.57 33.67
CA ILE A 17 -1.73 -0.40 33.39
C ILE A 17 -1.46 0.14 31.98
N ALA A 18 -0.18 0.24 31.59
CA ALA A 18 0.22 0.64 30.24
C ALA A 18 -0.40 -0.29 29.18
N LYS A 19 -0.24 -1.62 29.33
CA LYS A 19 -0.83 -2.60 28.41
C LYS A 19 -2.36 -2.53 28.33
N SER A 20 -3.05 -2.31 29.44
CA SER A 20 -4.51 -2.17 29.42
C SER A 20 -4.97 -0.90 28.72
N ALA A 21 -4.27 0.23 28.92
CA ALA A 21 -4.59 1.48 28.24
C ALA A 21 -4.40 1.38 26.72
N THR A 22 -3.32 0.72 26.27
CA THR A 22 -3.08 0.49 24.83
C THR A 22 -4.18 -0.35 24.18
N ARG A 23 -4.72 -1.35 24.88
CA ARG A 23 -5.82 -2.18 24.37
C ARG A 23 -7.13 -1.42 24.22
N VAL A 24 -7.51 -0.63 25.23
CA VAL A 24 -8.75 0.15 25.18
C VAL A 24 -8.73 1.17 24.03
N VAL A 25 -7.59 1.81 23.78
CA VAL A 25 -7.44 2.76 22.66
C VAL A 25 -7.49 2.03 21.31
N ALA A 26 -6.90 0.84 21.19
CA ALA A 26 -6.96 0.04 19.97
C ALA A 26 -8.40 -0.42 19.65
N ASP A 27 -9.17 -0.84 20.67
CA ASP A 27 -10.56 -1.29 20.49
C ASP A 27 -11.50 -0.15 20.06
N ALA A 28 -11.31 1.05 20.62
CA ALA A 28 -12.07 2.24 20.23
C ALA A 28 -11.77 2.64 18.77
N ALA A 29 -10.49 2.64 18.40
CA ALA A 29 -10.06 2.94 17.04
C ALA A 29 -10.65 1.97 16.01
N ALA A 30 -10.60 0.67 16.30
CA ALA A 30 -11.18 -0.35 15.44
C ALA A 30 -12.70 -0.15 15.24
N THR A 31 -13.41 0.27 16.28
CA THR A 31 -14.85 0.56 16.20
C THR A 31 -15.14 1.74 15.28
N VAL A 32 -14.35 2.82 15.38
CA VAL A 32 -14.51 4.00 14.52
C VAL A 32 -14.22 3.65 13.06
N VAL A 33 -13.11 2.96 12.79
CA VAL A 33 -12.71 2.50 11.46
C VAL A 33 -13.80 1.63 10.82
N GLN A 34 -14.29 0.61 11.54
CA GLN A 34 -15.33 -0.28 11.03
C GLN A 34 -16.64 0.47 10.72
N THR A 35 -17.01 1.44 11.56
CA THR A 35 -18.24 2.23 11.35
C THR A 35 -18.14 3.06 10.08
N THR A 36 -17.01 3.74 9.86
CA THR A 36 -16.82 4.59 8.68
C THR A 36 -16.72 3.79 7.39
N VAL A 37 -15.99 2.66 7.40
CA VAL A 37 -15.90 1.77 6.22
C VAL A 37 -17.28 1.22 5.86
N THR A 38 -18.06 0.80 6.85
CA THR A 38 -19.42 0.29 6.62
C THR A 38 -20.33 1.36 6.02
N ALA A 39 -20.29 2.58 6.55
CA ALA A 39 -21.09 3.69 6.04
C ALA A 39 -20.71 4.09 4.61
N ALA A 40 -19.40 4.15 4.30
CA ALA A 40 -18.90 4.49 2.98
C ALA A 40 -19.31 3.45 1.93
N LEU A 41 -19.17 2.15 2.24
CA LEU A 41 -19.58 1.09 1.32
C LEU A 41 -21.09 1.08 1.11
N ALA A 42 -21.89 1.31 2.15
CA ALA A 42 -23.35 1.33 2.03
C ALA A 42 -23.86 2.44 1.10
N ALA A 43 -23.16 3.57 1.01
CA ALA A 43 -23.57 4.69 0.16
C ALA A 43 -23.54 4.36 -1.35
N ASP A 44 -22.64 3.48 -1.79
CA ASP A 44 -22.45 3.17 -3.22
C ASP A 44 -23.47 2.16 -3.77
N PHE A 45 -24.10 1.33 -2.90
CA PHE A 45 -25.01 0.26 -3.34
C PHE A 45 -26.49 0.67 -3.33
N GLY A 46 -26.81 1.92 -2.98
CA GLY A 46 -28.17 2.46 -3.01
C GLY A 46 -29.17 1.66 -2.14
N PRO A 47 -30.49 1.79 -2.37
CA PRO A 47 -31.53 1.11 -1.59
C PRO A 47 -31.53 -0.43 -1.72
N LEU A 48 -30.64 -1.02 -2.53
CA LEU A 48 -30.42 -2.47 -2.62
C LEU A 48 -29.32 -2.96 -1.65
N ALA A 49 -28.57 -2.05 -1.03
CA ALA A 49 -27.67 -2.38 0.08
C ALA A 49 -28.54 -2.62 1.33
N LEU A 50 -28.96 -3.87 1.52
CA LEU A 50 -29.70 -4.26 2.72
C LEU A 50 -28.86 -3.88 3.95
N PRO A 51 -29.36 -2.96 4.81
CA PRO A 51 -28.59 -2.47 5.93
C PRO A 51 -28.37 -3.58 6.95
N ALA A 52 -27.24 -3.51 7.64
CA ALA A 52 -26.83 -4.40 8.73
C ALA A 52 -27.73 -4.31 9.99
N GLY A 53 -29.03 -4.07 9.85
CA GLY A 53 -29.95 -3.86 10.97
C GLY A 53 -31.37 -4.36 10.76
N ALA A 54 -32.11 -3.86 9.78
CA ALA A 54 -33.52 -4.24 9.61
C ALA A 54 -34.12 -3.67 8.31
N THR A 55 -34.45 -4.55 7.36
CA THR A 55 -35.67 -4.38 6.54
C THR A 55 -36.29 -5.75 6.36
N ALA A 56 -37.36 -5.98 7.10
CA ALA A 56 -38.15 -7.20 7.12
C ALA A 56 -38.79 -7.50 5.75
N GLY A 57 -38.82 -8.78 5.37
CA GLY A 57 -39.97 -9.34 4.68
C GLY A 57 -39.81 -9.89 3.26
N ALA A 58 -38.69 -9.68 2.57
CA ALA A 58 -38.44 -10.34 1.29
C ALA A 58 -37.30 -11.34 1.47
N ALA A 59 -37.63 -12.63 1.42
CA ALA A 59 -36.68 -13.74 1.45
C ALA A 59 -35.79 -13.69 0.19
N VAL A 60 -34.81 -12.78 0.18
CA VAL A 60 -33.63 -12.91 -0.67
C VAL A 60 -32.94 -14.14 -0.11
N LYS A 61 -33.09 -15.29 -0.78
CA LYS A 61 -32.23 -16.45 -0.55
C LYS A 61 -30.80 -15.93 -0.65
N GLU A 62 -30.14 -15.80 0.49
CA GLU A 62 -28.77 -15.36 0.58
C GLU A 62 -27.96 -16.19 -0.42
N ILE A 63 -27.41 -15.52 -1.43
CA ILE A 63 -26.42 -16.15 -2.30
C ILE A 63 -25.13 -16.07 -1.48
N PRO A 64 -24.60 -17.18 -0.91
CA PRO A 64 -23.47 -17.11 0.03
C PRO A 64 -22.24 -16.43 -0.58
N ILE A 65 -22.10 -16.51 -1.91
CA ILE A 65 -21.05 -15.85 -2.69
C ILE A 65 -21.12 -14.32 -2.55
N LEU A 66 -22.31 -13.70 -2.62
CA LEU A 66 -22.44 -12.25 -2.48
C LEU A 66 -22.10 -11.79 -1.07
N ALA A 67 -22.56 -12.51 -0.05
CA ALA A 67 -22.22 -12.21 1.35
C ALA A 67 -20.70 -12.30 1.59
N GLN A 68 -20.05 -13.33 1.04
CA GLN A 68 -18.60 -13.49 1.12
C GLN A 68 -17.87 -12.35 0.40
N MET A 69 -18.30 -11.98 -0.81
CA MET A 69 -17.72 -10.84 -1.54
C MET A 69 -17.80 -9.55 -0.72
N PHE A 70 -18.95 -9.23 -0.12
CA PHE A 70 -19.05 -8.04 0.74
C PHE A 70 -18.16 -8.11 1.98
N ALA A 71 -18.06 -9.29 2.60
CA ALA A 71 -17.17 -9.50 3.73
C ALA A 71 -15.69 -9.27 3.35
N ASP A 72 -15.27 -9.77 2.18
CA ASP A 72 -13.90 -9.61 1.66
C ASP A 72 -13.60 -8.15 1.31
N ARG A 73 -14.55 -7.43 0.68
CA ARG A 73 -14.42 -5.98 0.41
C ARG A 73 -14.28 -5.18 1.69
N ARG A 74 -15.12 -5.47 2.69
CA ARG A 74 -15.09 -4.78 3.99
C ARG A 74 -13.80 -5.05 4.73
N ARG A 75 -13.30 -6.30 4.71
CA ARG A 75 -12.02 -6.66 5.30
C ARG A 75 -10.89 -5.85 4.65
N SER A 76 -10.80 -5.87 3.33
CA SER A 76 -9.74 -5.17 2.59
C SER A 76 -9.73 -3.65 2.83
N ALA A 77 -10.91 -3.03 2.91
CA ALA A 77 -11.02 -1.61 3.25
C ALA A 77 -10.69 -1.30 4.73
N THR A 78 -11.00 -2.24 5.64
CA THR A 78 -10.62 -2.13 7.07
C THR A 78 -9.10 -2.23 7.21
N ASP A 79 -8.49 -3.24 6.61
CA ASP A 79 -7.04 -3.45 6.62
C ASP A 79 -6.30 -2.23 6.05
N MET A 80 -6.81 -1.65 4.95
CA MET A 80 -6.26 -0.41 4.39
C MET A 80 -6.31 0.76 5.38
N MET A 81 -7.43 0.95 6.08
CA MET A 81 -7.57 2.04 7.05
C MET A 81 -6.65 1.87 8.26
N GLU A 82 -6.51 0.63 8.77
CA GLU A 82 -5.59 0.33 9.87
C GLU A 82 -4.15 0.67 9.50
N HIS A 83 -3.73 0.29 8.29
CA HIS A 83 -2.41 0.67 7.76
C HIS A 83 -2.28 2.19 7.56
N ALA A 84 -3.34 2.88 7.12
CA ALA A 84 -3.28 4.32 6.85
C ALA A 84 -3.07 5.11 8.14
N VAL A 85 -3.77 4.73 9.21
CA VAL A 85 -3.57 5.31 10.54
C VAL A 85 -2.15 5.06 11.05
N ALA A 86 -1.63 3.84 10.84
CA ALA A 86 -0.24 3.51 11.20
C ALA A 86 0.78 4.39 10.45
N TYR A 87 0.63 4.52 9.12
CA TYR A 87 1.51 5.37 8.30
C TYR A 87 1.43 6.85 8.65
N ALA A 88 0.24 7.33 9.01
CA ALA A 88 0.06 8.73 9.40
C ALA A 88 0.76 9.07 10.72
N GLY A 89 1.03 8.07 11.58
CA GLY A 89 1.69 8.28 12.88
C GLY A 89 0.88 9.17 13.83
N VAL A 90 -0.42 9.32 13.60
CA VAL A 90 -1.34 10.14 14.43
C VAL A 90 -2.37 9.26 15.12
N ASN A 91 -3.02 9.83 16.13
CA ASN A 91 -4.15 9.16 16.77
C ASN A 91 -5.29 8.89 15.76
N PRO A 92 -5.94 7.71 15.78
CA PRO A 92 -7.03 7.36 14.88
C PRO A 92 -8.18 8.38 14.83
N GLU A 93 -8.59 8.95 15.97
CA GLU A 93 -9.66 9.95 16.01
C GLU A 93 -9.25 11.21 15.25
N ARG A 94 -8.01 11.69 15.46
CA ARG A 94 -7.48 12.84 14.71
C ARG A 94 -7.34 12.57 13.22
N PHE A 95 -6.99 11.34 12.85
CA PHE A 95 -6.94 10.93 11.45
C PHE A 95 -8.33 11.01 10.80
N MET A 96 -9.35 10.51 11.50
CA MET A 96 -10.73 10.57 11.03
C MET A 96 -11.27 12.00 10.99
N ASP A 97 -10.93 12.83 11.98
CA ASP A 97 -11.28 14.25 11.98
C ASP A 97 -10.66 14.98 10.78
N ALA A 98 -9.39 14.70 10.47
CA ALA A 98 -8.73 15.26 9.29
C ALA A 98 -9.44 14.82 7.99
N LEU A 99 -9.78 13.53 7.87
CA LEU A 99 -10.52 13.03 6.72
C LEU A 99 -11.94 13.61 6.59
N ALA A 100 -12.56 13.95 7.72
CA ALA A 100 -13.90 14.52 7.77
C ALA A 100 -13.94 16.05 7.56
N ALA A 101 -12.80 16.73 7.74
CA ALA A 101 -12.71 18.19 7.83
C ALA A 101 -13.33 18.91 6.62
N ASP A 102 -13.09 18.41 5.41
CA ASP A 102 -13.56 19.06 4.18
C ASP A 102 -14.00 18.06 3.07
N PRO A 103 -14.67 18.55 2.01
CA PRO A 103 -15.14 17.70 0.92
C PRO A 103 -14.03 16.97 0.15
N LYS A 104 -12.82 17.52 0.06
CA LYS A 104 -11.70 16.97 -0.70
C LYS A 104 -11.14 15.74 0.01
N HIS A 105 -10.91 15.84 1.31
CA HIS A 105 -10.47 14.71 2.14
C HIS A 105 -11.51 13.58 2.21
N ARG A 106 -12.80 13.92 2.30
CA ARG A 106 -13.88 12.91 2.20
C ARG A 106 -13.90 12.22 0.83
N HIS A 107 -13.60 12.95 -0.24
CA HIS A 107 -13.47 12.37 -1.57
C HIS A 107 -12.26 11.43 -1.66
N LEU A 108 -11.10 11.85 -1.13
CA LEU A 108 -9.89 11.01 -1.04
C LEU A 108 -10.19 9.69 -0.33
N LEU A 109 -10.82 9.76 0.85
CA LEU A 109 -11.23 8.59 1.63
C LEU A 109 -12.13 7.65 0.83
N ARG A 110 -13.17 8.18 0.18
CA ARG A 110 -14.12 7.37 -0.60
C ARG A 110 -13.40 6.60 -1.72
N ARG A 111 -12.48 7.25 -2.43
CA ARG A 111 -11.68 6.61 -3.50
C ARG A 111 -10.80 5.50 -2.95
N ALA A 112 -10.11 5.75 -1.84
CA ALA A 112 -9.26 4.76 -1.19
C ALA A 112 -10.07 3.54 -0.74
N ILE A 113 -11.22 3.74 -0.07
CA ILE A 113 -12.10 2.64 0.38
C ILE A 113 -12.58 1.80 -0.80
N HIS A 114 -13.02 2.43 -1.88
CA HIS A 114 -13.49 1.70 -3.06
C HIS A 114 -12.36 0.88 -3.69
N ALA A 115 -11.20 1.51 -3.92
CA ALA A 115 -10.02 0.86 -4.51
C ALA A 115 -9.51 -0.31 -3.63
N ALA A 116 -9.51 -0.15 -2.31
CA ALA A 116 -9.11 -1.19 -1.38
C ALA A 116 -10.13 -2.33 -1.33
N GLY A 117 -11.43 -2.00 -1.32
CA GLY A 117 -12.50 -3.00 -1.37
C GLY A 117 -12.46 -3.86 -2.63
N ASP A 118 -12.08 -3.31 -3.78
CA ASP A 118 -11.87 -4.06 -5.02
C ASP A 118 -10.59 -4.89 -5.04
N SER A 119 -9.66 -4.69 -4.09
CA SER A 119 -8.35 -5.31 -4.14
C SER A 119 -8.28 -6.62 -3.38
N VAL A 120 -7.62 -7.61 -3.98
CA VAL A 120 -7.21 -8.85 -3.31
C VAL A 120 -5.71 -8.87 -2.98
N SER A 121 -4.97 -7.82 -3.35
CA SER A 121 -3.52 -7.73 -3.15
C SER A 121 -3.20 -6.93 -1.89
N GLY A 122 -2.58 -7.58 -0.91
CA GLY A 122 -2.12 -6.90 0.30
C GLY A 122 -1.12 -5.77 0.02
N GLU A 123 -0.29 -5.89 -1.02
CA GLU A 123 0.63 -4.84 -1.45
C GLU A 123 -0.12 -3.60 -1.96
N LYS A 124 -1.17 -3.80 -2.77
CA LYS A 124 -2.04 -2.70 -3.22
C LYS A 124 -2.76 -2.05 -2.04
N ILE A 125 -3.34 -2.84 -1.13
CA ILE A 125 -4.05 -2.36 0.07
C ILE A 125 -3.15 -1.43 0.89
N ARG A 126 -1.92 -1.86 1.16
CA ARG A 126 -0.95 -1.07 1.90
C ARG A 126 -0.48 0.18 1.14
N THR A 127 -0.36 0.11 -0.19
CA THR A 127 0.02 1.27 -1.02
C THR A 127 -1.07 2.33 -0.98
N LEU A 128 -2.33 1.90 -1.12
CA LEU A 128 -3.51 2.76 -0.98
C LEU A 128 -3.57 3.38 0.42
N ALA A 129 -3.20 2.62 1.46
CA ALA A 129 -3.13 3.10 2.83
C ALA A 129 -2.08 4.21 3.00
N ALA A 130 -0.87 4.01 2.48
CA ALA A 130 0.21 5.00 2.55
C ALA A 130 -0.14 6.28 1.78
N ALA A 131 -0.75 6.16 0.59
CA ALA A 131 -1.22 7.31 -0.19
C ALA A 131 -2.36 8.06 0.53
N LEU A 132 -3.33 7.33 1.12
CA LEU A 132 -4.38 7.93 1.94
C LEU A 132 -3.79 8.67 3.15
N ALA A 133 -2.83 8.06 3.84
CA ALA A 133 -2.18 8.65 5.00
C ALA A 133 -1.48 9.97 4.65
N ALA A 134 -0.67 9.97 3.58
CA ALA A 134 0.03 11.15 3.09
C ALA A 134 -0.94 12.30 2.75
N GLY A 135 -2.01 12.00 2.02
CA GLY A 135 -3.02 13.00 1.67
C GLY A 135 -3.85 13.46 2.87
N ALA A 136 -4.15 12.59 3.84
CA ALA A 136 -4.98 12.93 5.00
C ALA A 136 -4.31 13.90 5.98
N ILE A 137 -2.99 13.83 6.12
CA ILE A 137 -2.21 14.71 7.02
C ILE A 137 -1.59 15.91 6.29
N ALA A 138 -1.78 16.00 4.98
CA ALA A 138 -1.24 17.09 4.18
C ALA A 138 -1.89 18.42 4.56
N THR A 139 -1.05 19.46 4.66
CA THR A 139 -1.53 20.85 4.79
C THR A 139 -1.58 21.56 3.45
N ASP A 140 -0.92 20.99 2.43
CA ASP A 140 -0.89 21.48 1.06
C ASP A 140 -1.90 20.71 0.19
N ASP A 141 -2.83 21.44 -0.40
CA ASP A 141 -3.84 20.90 -1.32
C ASP A 141 -3.23 20.13 -2.50
N ALA A 142 -2.04 20.52 -2.96
CA ALA A 142 -1.36 19.83 -4.06
C ALA A 142 -1.00 18.38 -3.70
N VAL A 143 -0.61 18.13 -2.45
CA VAL A 143 -0.28 16.78 -1.96
C VAL A 143 -1.55 15.93 -1.89
N VAL A 144 -2.69 16.51 -1.50
CA VAL A 144 -3.99 15.81 -1.51
C VAL A 144 -4.37 15.38 -2.93
N ASP A 145 -4.21 16.26 -3.91
CA ASP A 145 -4.48 15.95 -5.32
C ASP A 145 -3.52 14.88 -5.86
N GLU A 146 -2.25 14.97 -5.51
CA GLU A 146 -1.25 13.95 -5.84
C GLU A 146 -1.62 12.58 -5.27
N SER A 147 -2.00 12.52 -3.98
CA SER A 147 -2.46 11.28 -3.35
C SER A 147 -3.70 10.69 -4.03
N MET A 148 -4.64 11.53 -4.50
CA MET A 148 -5.78 11.07 -5.29
C MET A 148 -5.35 10.42 -6.61
N LEU A 149 -4.40 11.05 -7.32
CA LEU A 149 -3.87 10.50 -8.59
C LEU A 149 -3.16 9.15 -8.36
N VAL A 150 -2.38 9.03 -7.28
CA VAL A 150 -1.73 7.77 -6.91
C VAL A 150 -2.78 6.70 -6.62
N ILE A 151 -3.81 7.01 -5.81
CA ILE A 151 -4.89 6.06 -5.49
C ILE A 151 -5.59 5.56 -6.77
N ASP A 152 -5.86 6.46 -7.72
CA ASP A 152 -6.51 6.09 -8.98
C ASP A 152 -5.65 5.23 -9.89
N ALA A 153 -4.36 5.56 -9.96
CA ALA A 153 -3.42 4.79 -10.75
C ALA A 153 -3.31 3.39 -10.15
N VAL A 154 -3.04 3.29 -8.84
CA VAL A 154 -2.89 2.02 -8.12
C VAL A 154 -4.18 1.19 -8.18
N ALA A 155 -5.37 1.81 -8.06
CA ALA A 155 -6.64 1.11 -8.19
C ALA A 155 -6.73 0.29 -9.48
N GLN A 156 -6.20 0.81 -10.58
CA GLN A 156 -6.22 0.19 -11.90
C GLN A 156 -5.06 -0.77 -12.20
N LEU A 157 -4.08 -0.89 -11.30
CA LEU A 157 -2.97 -1.83 -11.45
C LEU A 157 -3.38 -3.23 -11.02
N GLU A 158 -2.80 -4.23 -11.63
CA GLU A 158 -3.00 -5.65 -11.26
C GLU A 158 -1.66 -6.26 -10.89
N ALA A 159 -1.66 -7.45 -10.31
CA ALA A 159 -0.42 -8.14 -9.92
C ALA A 159 0.60 -8.22 -11.07
N VAL A 160 0.15 -8.41 -12.32
CA VAL A 160 1.02 -8.42 -13.49
C VAL A 160 1.63 -7.05 -13.81
N HIS A 161 0.90 -5.96 -13.57
CA HIS A 161 1.40 -4.60 -13.73
C HIS A 161 2.44 -4.27 -12.66
N LEU A 162 2.18 -4.66 -11.40
CA LEU A 162 3.10 -4.44 -10.28
C LEU A 162 4.44 -5.16 -10.49
N ARG A 163 4.43 -6.40 -11.02
CA ARG A 163 5.67 -7.12 -11.35
C ARG A 163 6.51 -6.41 -12.39
N VAL A 164 5.90 -5.88 -13.44
CA VAL A 164 6.62 -5.10 -14.47
C VAL A 164 7.10 -3.77 -13.88
N LEU A 165 6.29 -3.11 -13.05
CA LEU A 165 6.68 -1.88 -12.38
C LEU A 165 7.88 -2.09 -11.44
N ALA A 166 7.91 -3.19 -10.68
CA ALA A 166 9.03 -3.56 -9.82
C ALA A 166 10.31 -3.84 -10.63
N LEU A 167 10.19 -4.49 -11.80
CA LEU A 167 11.32 -4.66 -12.72
C LEU A 167 11.84 -3.30 -13.22
N LEU A 168 10.95 -2.42 -13.65
CA LEU A 168 11.34 -1.09 -14.16
C LEU A 168 11.95 -0.19 -13.07
N ALA A 169 11.71 -0.49 -11.79
CA ALA A 169 12.32 0.18 -10.65
C ALA A 169 13.79 -0.21 -10.44
N THR A 170 14.24 -1.33 -11.01
CA THR A 170 15.65 -1.72 -10.96
C THR A 170 16.41 -1.12 -12.13
N GLU A 171 17.73 -1.09 -12.00
CA GLU A 171 18.61 -0.72 -13.10
C GLU A 171 18.67 -1.88 -14.11
N PRO A 172 18.60 -1.61 -15.43
CA PRO A 172 18.78 -2.65 -16.42
C PRO A 172 20.25 -3.09 -16.47
N ASP A 173 20.48 -4.40 -16.52
CA ASP A 173 21.80 -4.96 -16.80
C ASP A 173 22.20 -4.61 -18.25
N ASP A 174 23.04 -3.60 -18.43
CA ASP A 174 23.62 -3.25 -19.72
C ASP A 174 25.17 -3.20 -19.62
N PRO A 175 25.88 -4.20 -20.18
CA PRO A 175 27.33 -4.27 -20.11
C PRO A 175 28.03 -3.14 -20.89
N ALA A 176 27.32 -2.40 -21.76
CA ALA A 176 27.89 -1.29 -22.51
C ALA A 176 27.87 0.05 -21.74
N VAL A 177 27.19 0.12 -20.59
CA VAL A 177 26.97 1.38 -19.84
C VAL A 177 28.09 1.69 -18.84
N ASP A 178 29.08 0.80 -18.70
CA ASP A 178 30.23 0.95 -17.79
C ASP A 178 31.13 2.18 -18.10
N HIS A 179 30.87 2.91 -19.18
CA HIS A 179 31.64 4.10 -19.58
C HIS A 179 30.92 5.45 -19.38
N TYR A 180 29.64 5.48 -18.96
CA TYR A 180 28.88 6.72 -18.75
C TYR A 180 28.20 6.80 -17.38
N GLN A 181 28.87 6.26 -16.35
CA GLN A 181 28.35 5.88 -15.02
C GLN A 181 27.69 6.96 -14.13
N ASN A 182 27.40 8.19 -14.60
CA ASN A 182 26.91 9.25 -13.69
C ASN A 182 25.71 10.09 -14.17
N ILE A 183 25.08 9.80 -15.32
CA ILE A 183 24.19 10.81 -15.94
C ILE A 183 22.68 10.52 -15.84
N ARG A 184 22.20 9.27 -15.72
CA ARG A 184 20.77 8.91 -15.43
C ARG A 184 20.62 7.39 -15.40
N PRO A 185 19.58 6.84 -14.72
CA PRO A 185 19.22 5.44 -14.88
C PRO A 185 18.89 5.18 -16.35
N TRP A 186 19.56 4.19 -16.94
CA TRP A 186 19.43 3.86 -18.35
C TRP A 186 18.03 3.30 -18.64
N PRO A 187 17.38 3.69 -19.75
CA PRO A 187 16.04 3.21 -20.06
C PRO A 187 16.07 1.75 -20.57
N TRP A 188 15.08 0.97 -20.14
CA TRP A 188 14.91 -0.45 -20.43
C TRP A 188 14.60 -0.71 -21.91
N THR A 189 15.30 -1.65 -22.54
CA THR A 189 14.93 -2.15 -23.87
C THR A 189 13.77 -3.15 -23.80
N PRO A 190 12.94 -3.31 -24.84
CA PRO A 190 11.89 -4.33 -24.87
C PRO A 190 12.44 -5.74 -24.61
N GLN A 191 13.60 -6.08 -25.17
CA GLN A 191 14.24 -7.38 -24.94
C GLN A 191 14.66 -7.58 -23.48
N GLN A 192 15.21 -6.56 -22.81
CA GLN A 192 15.54 -6.64 -21.38
C GLN A 192 14.29 -6.84 -20.52
N ILE A 193 13.20 -6.12 -20.81
CA ILE A 193 11.94 -6.30 -20.08
C ILE A 193 11.39 -7.72 -20.30
N HIS A 194 11.41 -8.20 -21.55
CA HIS A 194 11.02 -9.56 -21.88
C HIS A 194 11.83 -10.61 -21.11
N ASN A 195 13.15 -10.43 -21.02
CA ASN A 195 14.04 -11.33 -20.29
C ASN A 195 13.82 -11.28 -18.77
N GLY A 196 13.46 -10.12 -18.22
CA GLY A 196 13.17 -9.95 -16.79
C GLY A 196 11.83 -10.55 -16.34
N VAL A 197 10.85 -10.64 -17.25
CA VAL A 197 9.52 -11.22 -16.98
C VAL A 197 9.02 -12.14 -18.12
N PRO A 198 9.72 -13.25 -18.43
CA PRO A 198 9.44 -14.09 -19.59
C PRO A 198 8.04 -14.73 -19.56
N GLN A 199 7.48 -14.94 -18.37
CA GLN A 199 6.12 -15.45 -18.18
C GLN A 199 5.02 -14.46 -18.63
N LEU A 200 5.35 -13.19 -18.84
CA LEU A 200 4.41 -12.15 -19.26
C LEU A 200 4.55 -11.76 -20.73
N SER A 201 5.46 -12.38 -21.48
CA SER A 201 5.84 -11.95 -22.82
C SER A 201 4.68 -11.76 -23.80
N ALA A 202 3.68 -12.66 -23.76
CA ALA A 202 2.52 -12.58 -24.65
C ALA A 202 1.59 -11.38 -24.37
N VAL A 203 1.57 -10.88 -23.12
CA VAL A 203 0.70 -9.79 -22.67
C VAL A 203 1.48 -8.50 -22.34
N LEU A 204 2.81 -8.55 -22.43
CA LEU A 204 3.70 -7.45 -22.07
C LEU A 204 3.37 -6.14 -22.81
N PRO A 205 3.05 -6.13 -24.12
CA PRO A 205 2.67 -4.90 -24.81
C PRO A 205 1.43 -4.23 -24.21
N ALA A 206 0.42 -5.01 -23.80
CA ALA A 206 -0.79 -4.48 -23.17
C ALA A 206 -0.51 -3.93 -21.77
N ILE A 207 0.35 -4.61 -21.00
CA ILE A 207 0.79 -4.15 -19.68
C ILE A 207 1.53 -2.81 -19.79
N LEU A 208 2.49 -2.71 -20.71
CA LEU A 208 3.25 -1.48 -20.95
C LEU A 208 2.35 -0.34 -21.44
N ALA A 209 1.41 -0.63 -22.33
CA ALA A 209 0.42 0.35 -22.79
C ALA A 209 -0.46 0.85 -21.63
N LYS A 210 -0.87 -0.03 -20.71
CA LYS A 210 -1.64 0.38 -19.52
C LYS A 210 -0.81 1.25 -18.58
N LEU A 211 0.44 0.88 -18.29
CA LEU A 211 1.34 1.69 -17.47
C LEU A 211 1.59 3.07 -18.09
N GLN A 212 1.76 3.13 -19.41
CA GLN A 212 1.94 4.38 -20.14
C GLN A 212 0.65 5.23 -20.14
N ALA A 213 -0.52 4.62 -20.31
CA ALA A 213 -1.81 5.30 -20.25
C ALA A 213 -2.11 5.88 -18.86
N LEU A 214 -1.56 5.28 -17.80
CA LEU A 214 -1.60 5.80 -16.43
C LEU A 214 -0.51 6.85 -16.15
N GLY A 215 0.35 7.16 -17.13
CA GLY A 215 1.46 8.10 -16.98
C GLY A 215 2.60 7.58 -16.09
N ILE A 216 2.64 6.27 -15.79
CA ILE A 216 3.67 5.65 -14.95
C ILE A 216 4.97 5.44 -15.74
N THR A 217 4.84 5.06 -17.01
CA THR A 217 5.97 4.89 -17.92
C THR A 217 5.90 5.86 -19.08
N LYS A 218 7.06 6.16 -19.66
CA LYS A 218 7.20 6.94 -20.89
C LYS A 218 8.15 6.25 -21.85
N ASP A 219 7.99 6.60 -23.12
CA ASP A 219 8.88 6.20 -24.20
C ASP A 219 10.06 7.15 -24.16
N PHE A 220 11.26 6.61 -23.99
CA PHE A 220 12.47 7.41 -24.10
C PHE A 220 12.75 7.60 -25.59
N PRO A 221 12.78 8.85 -26.09
CA PRO A 221 13.04 9.09 -27.50
C PRO A 221 14.43 8.56 -27.83
N ASN A 222 14.50 7.65 -28.80
CA ASN A 222 15.76 7.21 -29.38
C ASN A 222 16.35 8.40 -30.12
N GLY A 223 17.19 9.19 -29.45
CA GLY A 223 17.80 10.35 -30.07
C GLY A 223 18.73 9.89 -31.19
N LEU A 224 18.51 10.34 -32.44
CA LEU A 224 19.35 10.29 -33.66
C LEU A 224 20.06 8.98 -34.05
N ILE A 225 20.13 7.98 -33.18
CA ILE A 225 20.75 6.68 -33.39
C ILE A 225 19.59 5.71 -33.55
N ASP A 226 19.50 5.09 -34.73
CA ASP A 226 18.48 4.14 -35.19
C ASP A 226 18.38 2.91 -34.28
N TYR A 227 17.86 3.07 -33.08
CA TYR A 227 17.27 1.96 -32.34
C TYR A 227 15.83 1.86 -32.83
N GLU A 228 15.50 0.78 -33.56
CA GLU A 228 14.15 0.52 -34.06
C GLU A 228 13.13 0.31 -32.92
N GLU A 229 13.60 0.07 -31.69
CA GLU A 229 12.78 -0.24 -30.53
C GLU A 229 12.77 0.89 -29.50
N GLY A 230 11.58 1.42 -29.19
CA GLY A 230 11.39 2.49 -28.20
C GLY A 230 11.69 2.00 -26.78
N ARG A 231 12.72 2.55 -26.14
CA ARG A 231 13.08 2.21 -24.76
C ARG A 231 12.05 2.75 -23.77
N ARG A 232 11.93 2.11 -22.61
CA ARG A 232 10.96 2.45 -21.56
C ARG A 232 11.65 2.96 -20.30
N GLN A 233 11.09 4.00 -19.72
CA GLN A 233 11.53 4.56 -18.44
C GLN A 233 10.31 4.90 -17.58
N LEU A 234 10.50 4.88 -16.26
CA LEU A 234 9.55 5.47 -15.34
C LEU A 234 9.46 7.00 -15.53
N THR A 235 8.29 7.55 -15.32
CA THR A 235 8.11 8.99 -15.14
C THR A 235 8.34 9.36 -13.68
N GLY A 236 8.42 10.66 -13.34
CA GLY A 236 8.43 11.08 -11.93
C GLY A 236 7.18 10.64 -11.17
N PHE A 237 6.02 10.57 -11.85
CA PHE A 237 4.80 10.00 -11.26
C PHE A 237 4.89 8.47 -11.06
N GLY A 238 5.55 7.76 -11.96
CA GLY A 238 5.82 6.33 -11.81
C GLY A 238 6.78 6.03 -10.65
N GLU A 239 7.82 6.84 -10.49
CA GLU A 239 8.73 6.80 -9.34
C GLU A 239 8.00 7.08 -8.03
N LEU A 240 7.11 8.08 -8.01
CA LEU A 240 6.27 8.36 -6.85
C LEU A 240 5.37 7.16 -6.48
N CYS A 241 4.69 6.56 -7.46
CA CYS A 241 3.91 5.34 -7.22
C CYS A 241 4.76 4.21 -6.61
N LEU A 242 6.01 4.08 -7.07
CA LEU A 242 6.97 3.11 -6.54
C LEU A 242 7.39 3.40 -5.10
N VAL A 243 7.58 4.67 -4.72
CA VAL A 243 7.88 5.02 -3.33
C VAL A 243 6.78 4.52 -2.38
N TYR A 244 5.52 4.72 -2.75
CA TYR A 244 4.39 4.19 -1.98
C TYR A 244 4.35 2.65 -1.94
N LEU A 245 4.73 1.98 -3.03
CA LEU A 245 4.82 0.51 -3.07
C LEU A 245 5.99 -0.02 -2.22
N GLN A 246 7.14 0.66 -2.23
CA GLN A 246 8.39 0.20 -1.60
C GLN A 246 8.48 0.50 -0.11
N THR A 247 7.83 1.59 0.37
CA THR A 247 7.74 1.91 1.81
C THR A 247 7.27 0.71 2.63
N LEU A 248 6.55 -0.22 1.98
CA LEU A 248 5.96 -1.43 2.54
C LEU A 248 6.90 -2.64 2.58
N ALA A 249 7.83 -2.73 1.62
CA ALA A 249 8.77 -3.84 1.54
C ALA A 249 9.84 -3.74 2.64
N GLY A 250 10.17 -2.52 3.07
CA GLY A 250 11.13 -2.27 4.14
C GLY A 250 10.64 -2.68 5.54
N GLU A 251 9.34 -2.61 5.82
CA GLU A 251 8.78 -2.95 7.13
C GLU A 251 8.56 -4.46 7.34
N GLN A 252 8.52 -5.26 6.26
CA GLN A 252 8.37 -6.73 6.37
C GLN A 252 9.69 -7.47 6.66
N HIS A 253 10.81 -6.76 6.75
CA HIS A 253 12.09 -7.33 7.15
C HIS A 253 12.36 -7.05 8.63
N ASP A 254 11.59 -7.69 9.51
CA ASP A 254 11.95 -7.83 10.93
C ASP A 254 12.85 -9.06 11.08
N PRO A 255 14.16 -8.90 11.32
CA PRO A 255 15.10 -10.01 11.50
C PRO A 255 14.95 -10.75 12.84
N ASP A 256 13.98 -10.40 13.70
CA ASP A 256 13.82 -10.99 15.03
C ASP A 256 13.12 -12.36 15.08
N GLU A 257 12.82 -13.01 13.94
CA GLU A 257 12.69 -14.48 13.91
C GLU A 257 14.07 -15.16 13.96
N GLY A 258 14.73 -15.04 15.10
CA GLY A 258 15.40 -16.18 15.73
C GLY A 258 16.45 -16.94 14.91
N SER A 259 17.40 -16.26 14.25
CA SER A 259 18.68 -16.89 13.91
C SER A 259 19.57 -17.05 15.16
N GLY A 260 19.08 -17.88 16.08
CA GLY A 260 19.89 -18.55 17.08
C GLY A 260 20.68 -19.70 16.46
N ILE A 261 21.52 -19.45 15.44
CA ILE A 261 22.53 -20.41 14.98
C ILE A 261 23.89 -19.70 14.81
N ARG A 262 24.64 -19.74 15.93
CA ARG A 262 26.10 -19.89 16.04
C ARG A 262 26.97 -19.07 15.06
N ARG A 263 27.37 -17.86 15.49
CA ARG A 263 28.77 -17.44 15.29
C ARG A 263 29.65 -18.29 16.20
N GLY A 264 30.07 -19.44 15.67
CA GLY A 264 31.18 -20.20 16.23
C GLY A 264 32.47 -19.39 16.08
N ALA A 265 32.95 -18.86 17.19
CA ALA A 265 34.33 -18.46 17.33
C ALA A 265 35.24 -19.69 17.23
N ALA A 266 36.24 -19.63 16.34
CA ALA A 266 37.50 -20.36 16.42
C ALA A 266 38.55 -19.38 15.89
N VAL A 267 39.20 -18.60 16.75
CA VAL A 267 40.42 -18.97 17.49
C VAL A 267 41.58 -19.24 16.53
N MET A 268 42.36 -18.18 16.40
CA MET A 268 43.76 -18.10 16.03
C MET A 268 44.61 -19.05 16.88
N THR A 269 45.44 -19.89 16.24
CA THR A 269 46.66 -20.43 16.85
C THR A 269 47.70 -20.72 15.76
N ALA A 270 48.85 -20.08 15.94
CA ALA A 270 50.20 -20.34 15.42
C ALA A 270 50.42 -20.35 13.90
#